data_AF-A0A0U5AYB7-F1
#
_entry.id   AF-A0A0U5AYB7-F1
#
_cell.length_a   1.000
_cell.length_b   1.000
_cell.length_c   1.000
_cell.angle_alpha   90.00
_cell.angle_beta   90.00
_cell.angle_gamma   90.00
#
_symmetry.space_group_name_H-M   'P 1'
#
loop_
_entity.id
_entity.type
_entity.pdbx_description
1 polymer ?
#
loop_
_entity_poly.entity_id
_entity_poly.type
_entity_poly.pdbx_seq_one_letter_code
_entity_poly.pdbx_strand_id
1 'polypeptide(L)' 'MNEIEELLKQIEELRRTLYALATKKKLSDPEVVTASQMLDALLNEYEKLIKRKKEDK' A
#
# COMPACT_ATOMS: atom_id res chain seq x y z
N MET A 1 -6.83 -10.56 -14.91
CA MET A 1 -6.59 -10.10 -13.52
C MET A 1 -7.36 -8.80 -13.36
N ASN A 2 -8.14 -8.68 -12.30
CA ASN A 2 -8.91 -7.46 -12.01
C ASN A 2 -7.95 -6.38 -11.51
N GLU A 3 -8.13 -5.13 -11.94
CA GLU A 3 -7.31 -3.98 -11.51
C GLU A 3 -7.21 -3.89 -9.97
N ILE A 4 -8.29 -4.24 -9.28
CA ILE A 4 -8.35 -4.36 -7.82
C ILE A 4 -7.38 -5.42 -7.28
N GLU A 5 -7.34 -6.60 -7.89
CA GLU A 5 -6.52 -7.71 -7.42
C GLU A 5 -5.03 -7.38 -7.57
N GLU A 6 -4.67 -6.70 -8.66
CA GLU A 6 -3.29 -6.31 -8.89
C GLU A 6 -2.83 -5.24 -7.88
N LEU A 7 -3.69 -4.26 -7.61
CA LEU A 7 -3.43 -3.25 -6.58
C LEU A 7 -3.31 -3.88 -5.18
N LEU A 8 -4.16 -4.85 -4.85
CA LEU A 8 -4.09 -5.58 -3.58
C LEU A 8 -2.79 -6.39 -3.44
N LYS A 9 -2.26 -6.98 -4.52
CA LYS A 9 -0.95 -7.64 -4.49
C LYS A 9 0.16 -6.66 -4.19
N GLN A 10 0.18 -5.51 -4.86
CA GLN A 10 1.20 -4.47 -4.64
C GLN A 10 1.17 -3.95 -3.19
N ILE A 11 -0.03 -3.74 -2.64
CA ILE A 11 -0.21 -3.37 -1.22
C ILE A 11 0.37 -4.45 -0.31
N GLU A 12 0.10 -5.73 -0.56
CA GLU A 12 0.61 -6.82 0.28
C GLU A 12 2.14 -6.97 0.20
N GLU A 13 2.72 -6.86 -0.99
CA GLU A 13 4.17 -6.89 -1.18
C GLU A 13 4.87 -5.75 -0.45
N LEU A 14 4.32 -4.54 -0.56
CA LEU A 14 4.88 -3.36 0.10
C LEU A 14 4.68 -3.42 1.62
N ARG A 15 3.57 -3.96 2.11
CA ARG A 15 3.34 -4.21 3.54
C ARG A 15 4.40 -5.16 4.12
N ARG A 16 4.73 -6.24 3.41
CA ARG A 16 5.79 -7.19 3.81
C ARG A 16 7.16 -6.53 3.83
N THR A 17 7.45 -5.71 2.83
CA THR A 17 8.69 -4.94 2.74
C THR A 17 8.82 -3.96 3.90
N LEU A 18 7.78 -3.19 4.18
CA LEU A 18 7.73 -2.26 5.31
C LEU A 18 7.94 -2.99 6.65
N TYR A 19 7.28 -4.13 6.85
CA TYR A 19 7.46 -4.95 8.05
C TYR A 19 8.91 -5.44 8.20
N ALA A 20 9.52 -5.92 7.12
CA ALA A 20 10.92 -6.34 7.11
C ALA A 20 11.88 -5.18 7.38
N LEU A 21 11.58 -3.96 6.92
CA LEU A 21 12.37 -2.77 7.22
C LEU A 21 12.20 -2.34 8.68
N ALA A 22 10.96 -2.29 9.19
CA ALA A 22 10.63 -1.89 10.55
C ALA A 22 11.16 -2.86 11.63
N THR A 23 11.39 -4.13 11.28
CA THR A 23 12.04 -5.10 12.18
C THR A 23 13.56 -4.94 12.24
N LYS A 24 14.18 -4.35 11.21
CA LYS A 24 15.63 -4.18 11.11
C LYS A 24 16.10 -2.76 11.43
N LYS A 25 15.20 -1.78 11.34
CA LYS A 25 15.50 -0.35 11.42
C LYS A 25 14.52 0.35 12.35
N LYS A 26 14.88 1.57 12.77
CA LYS A 26 13.96 2.43 13.53
C LYS A 26 12.80 2.86 12.63
N LEU A 27 11.63 3.06 13.21
CA LEU A 27 10.46 3.57 12.47
C LEU A 27 10.69 4.96 11.86
N SER A 28 11.59 5.74 12.45
CA SER A 28 12.01 7.05 11.94
C SER A 28 13.10 6.98 10.87
N ASP A 29 13.58 5.79 10.51
CA ASP A 29 14.56 5.63 9.43
C ASP A 29 13.94 6.09 8.12
N PRO A 30 14.62 6.93 7.32
CA PRO A 30 14.07 7.46 6.07
C PRO A 30 13.53 6.38 5.14
N GLU A 31 14.16 5.20 5.08
CA GLU A 31 13.71 4.10 4.23
C GLU A 31 12.39 3.50 4.72
N VAL A 32 12.22 3.36 6.04
CA VAL A 32 10.97 2.88 6.65
C VAL A 32 9.86 3.91 6.43
N VAL A 33 10.16 5.19 6.60
CA VAL A 33 9.20 6.29 6.39
C VAL A 33 8.76 6.35 4.92
N THR A 34 9.70 6.28 3.98
CA THR A 34 9.38 6.25 2.54
C THR A 34 8.54 5.04 2.18
N ALA A 35 8.89 3.83 2.63
CA ALA A 35 8.08 2.64 2.40
C ALA A 35 6.67 2.77 2.98
N SER A 36 6.52 3.39 4.16
CA SER A 36 5.21 3.67 4.77
C SER A 36 4.39 4.66 3.96
N GLN A 37 5.00 5.72 3.43
CA GLN A 37 4.30 6.71 2.60
C GLN A 37 3.86 6.11 1.25
N MET A 38 4.68 5.24 0.66
CA MET A 38 4.32 4.51 -0.56
C MET A 38 3.14 3.56 -0.30
N LEU A 39 3.12 2.88 0.84
CA LEU A 39 2.01 2.01 1.22
C LEU A 39 0.70 2.80 1.39
N ASP A 40 0.78 3.97 2.04
CA ASP A 40 -0.36 4.88 2.18
C ASP A 40 -0.90 5.34 0.82
N ALA A 41 -0.03 5.69 -0.13
CA ALA A 41 -0.43 6.08 -1.48
C ALA A 41 -1.23 4.97 -2.19
N LEU A 42 -0.75 3.72 -2.14
CA LEU A 42 -1.45 2.58 -2.73
C LEU A 42 -2.81 2.31 -2.05
N LEU A 43 -2.89 2.44 -0.74
CA LEU A 43 -4.15 2.31 0.01
C LEU A 43 -5.15 3.40 -0.39
N ASN A 44 -4.70 4.64 -0.57
CA ASN A 44 -5.52 5.75 -1.05
C ASN A 44 -6.04 5.51 -2.47
N GLU A 45 -5.21 4.95 -3.35
CA GLU A 45 -5.64 4.55 -4.70
C GLU A 45 -6.70 3.44 -4.66
N TYR A 46 -6.50 2.45 -3.79
CA TYR A 46 -7.47 1.37 -3.60
C TYR A 46 -8.81 1.91 -3.11
N GLU A 47 -8.80 2.81 -2.13
CA GLU A 47 -10.02 3.44 -1.62
C GLU A 47 -10.76 4.20 -2.72
N LYS A 48 -10.06 5.00 -3.53
CA LYS A 48 -10.65 5.73 -4.67
C LYS A 48 -11.28 4.77 -5.68
N LEU A 49 -10.60 3.67 -5.98
CA LEU A 49 -11.06 2.70 -6.97
C LEU A 49 -12.29 1.93 -6.47
N ILE A 50 -12.33 1.56 -5.19
CA ILE A 50 -13.51 0.96 -4.57
C ILE A 50 -14.69 1.95 -4.53
N LYS A 51 -14.45 3.24 -4.26
CA LYS A 51 -15.50 4.27 -4.30
C LYS A 51 -16.11 4.40 -5.70
N ARG A 52 -15.28 4.52 -6.73
CA ARG A 52 -15.73 4.58 -8.14
C ARG A 52 -16.60 3.38 -8.51
N LYS A 53 -16.15 2.15 -8.20
CA LYS A 53 -16.94 0.94 -8.48
C LYS A 53 -18.26 0.84 -7.71
N LYS A 54 -18.41 1.56 -6.60
CA LYS A 54 -19.67 1.65 -5.85
C LYS A 54 -20.61 2.72 -6.43
N GLU A 55 -20.07 3.78 -7.01
CA GLU A 55 -20.83 4.86 -7.67
C GLU A 55 -21.30 4.46 -9.08
N ASP A 56 -20.58 3.55 -9.74
CA ASP A 56 -20.94 2.99 -11.06
C ASP A 56 -22.06 1.92 -10.99
N LYS A 57 -22.62 1.64 -9.80
CA LYS A 57 -23.67 0.65 -9.55
C LYS A 57 -24.99 1.32 -9.15
#